data_AF-A0A7S1S318-F1
#
_entry.id   AF-A0A7S1S318-F1
#
_cell.length_a   1.000
_cell.length_b   1.000
_cell.length_c   1.000
_cell.angle_alpha   90.00
_cell.angle_beta   90.00
_cell.angle_gamma   90.00
#
_symmetry.space_group_name_H-M   'P 1'
#
loop_
_entity.id
_entity.type
_entity.pdbx_description
1 polymer ?
#
loop_
_entity_poly.entity_id
_entity_poly.type
_entity_poly.pdbx_seq_one_letter_code
_entity_poly.pdbx_strand_id
1 'polypeptide(L)'
;MAKGEAIAHFDDDDLYSKDYLSYMMEHLEEAAEATPGTRLRPAAAKLAEWHLLDIPTMELGILDITIDKSIPPRSRRSWMFGWGFSYFFTRTAWELAPFPDVEFAEDSGFMEGLVAKGVPLVLVRLPKDQMNPGLVAHSHHASSTSGGEIQGRRRCGEKVADMPKVFLPYIQVVKQVHSKESFGIQEQPSMMRFLKNSGRFGAPGTGPPKQFMGKGTGPQYRAQGNAGMFGGMPGMPRTKQQQRLDLQAHQQRQQQQQYTQQKGQSFFQHRQNPFDNAMNPQAKKNAVFGQRPGTGRPDAELRSNHLSGSTMFWPQK
;
A
#
# COMPACT_ATOMS: atom_id res chain seq x y z
N MET A 1 -9.40 -23.94 -5.39
CA MET A 1 -9.85 -22.73 -4.67
C MET A 1 -9.73 -22.95 -3.17
N ALA A 2 -9.47 -21.89 -2.41
CA ALA A 2 -9.45 -21.92 -0.95
C ALA A 2 -10.80 -22.37 -0.39
N LYS A 3 -10.75 -23.17 0.69
CA LYS A 3 -11.94 -23.75 1.35
C LYS A 3 -12.25 -23.14 2.71
N GLY A 4 -11.36 -22.29 3.23
CA GLY A 4 -11.55 -21.62 4.53
C GLY A 4 -12.65 -20.57 4.49
N GLU A 5 -13.23 -20.26 5.66
CA GLU A 5 -14.21 -19.18 5.81
C GLU A 5 -13.58 -17.79 5.73
N ALA A 6 -12.31 -17.68 6.15
CA ALA A 6 -11.46 -16.52 5.96
C ALA A 6 -10.37 -16.83 4.93
N ILE A 7 -9.99 -15.81 4.18
CA ILE A 7 -8.98 -15.84 3.13
C ILE A 7 -7.98 -14.72 3.42
N ALA A 8 -6.70 -15.08 3.45
CA ALA A 8 -5.59 -14.15 3.55
C ALA A 8 -4.90 -14.06 2.19
N HIS A 9 -4.49 -12.85 1.81
CA HIS A 9 -3.64 -12.61 0.67
C HIS A 9 -2.21 -12.31 1.16
N PHE A 10 -1.22 -12.81 0.44
CA PHE A 10 0.20 -12.69 0.77
C PHE A 10 0.99 -12.49 -0.51
N ASP A 11 1.90 -11.54 -0.50
CA ASP A 11 2.96 -11.44 -1.51
C ASP A 11 4.11 -12.36 -1.12
N ASP A 12 4.78 -12.96 -2.11
CA ASP A 12 5.80 -14.00 -1.91
C ASP A 12 7.19 -13.44 -1.51
N ASP A 13 7.37 -12.13 -1.59
CA ASP A 13 8.57 -11.39 -1.23
C ASP A 13 8.46 -10.67 0.13
N ASP A 14 7.31 -10.73 0.79
CA ASP A 14 7.06 -10.04 2.07
C ASP A 14 7.37 -10.90 3.30
N LEU A 15 7.63 -10.23 4.43
CA LEU A 15 7.84 -10.89 5.73
C LEU A 15 6.62 -10.79 6.62
N TYR A 16 6.18 -11.91 7.18
CA TYR A 16 5.05 -11.98 8.09
C TYR A 16 5.48 -12.58 9.43
N SER A 17 5.05 -11.96 10.52
CA SER A 17 5.20 -12.53 11.85
C SER A 17 4.32 -13.77 12.01
N LYS A 18 4.71 -14.67 12.91
CA LYS A 18 3.92 -15.85 13.27
C LYS A 18 2.52 -15.50 13.84
N ASP A 19 2.36 -14.30 14.38
CA ASP A 19 1.14 -13.84 15.04
C ASP A 19 0.23 -13.03 14.08
N TYR A 20 0.67 -12.79 12.83
CA TYR A 20 -0.04 -12.00 11.83
C TYR A 20 -1.48 -12.49 11.61
N LEU A 21 -1.66 -13.79 11.37
CA LEU A 21 -2.96 -14.35 11.06
C LEU A 21 -3.94 -14.23 12.23
N SER A 22 -3.49 -14.54 13.45
CA SER A 22 -4.30 -14.41 14.66
C SER A 22 -4.72 -12.95 14.89
N TYR A 23 -3.79 -12.02 14.69
CA TYR A 23 -4.05 -10.59 14.85
C TYR A 23 -5.06 -10.06 13.83
N MET A 24 -4.91 -10.43 12.55
CA MET A 24 -5.85 -10.03 11.50
C MET A 24 -7.21 -10.70 11.65
N MET A 25 -7.26 -11.94 12.16
CA MET A 25 -8.51 -12.66 12.39
C MET A 25 -9.38 -11.97 13.44
N GLU A 26 -8.79 -11.53 14.56
CA GLU A 26 -9.51 -10.80 15.62
C GLU A 26 -10.27 -9.58 15.05
N HIS A 27 -9.59 -8.79 14.22
CA HIS A 27 -10.19 -7.61 13.59
C HIS A 27 -11.22 -7.98 12.52
N LEU A 28 -11.03 -9.09 11.79
CA LEU A 28 -12.01 -9.57 10.82
C LEU A 28 -13.29 -10.05 11.51
N GLU A 29 -13.16 -10.79 12.62
CA GLU A 29 -14.29 -11.28 13.41
C GLU A 29 -15.09 -10.12 14.01
N GLU A 30 -14.40 -9.08 14.52
CA GLU A 30 -15.03 -7.84 14.97
C GLU A 30 -15.82 -7.18 13.82
N ALA A 31 -15.20 -6.98 12.66
CA ALA A 31 -15.85 -6.39 11.49
C ALA A 31 -17.03 -7.24 10.97
N ALA A 32 -16.94 -8.57 11.10
CA ALA A 32 -18.00 -9.49 10.72
C ALA A 32 -19.14 -9.55 11.74
N GLU A 33 -18.99 -8.95 12.94
CA GLU A 33 -19.82 -9.18 14.13
C GLU A 33 -20.03 -10.68 14.37
N ALA A 34 -18.94 -11.45 14.32
CA ALA A 34 -18.98 -12.89 14.40
C ALA A 34 -19.55 -13.35 15.75
N THR A 35 -20.52 -14.28 15.71
CA THR A 35 -20.99 -15.00 16.90
C THR A 35 -20.40 -16.41 16.86
N PRO A 36 -19.89 -16.95 18.00
CA PRO A 36 -19.33 -18.30 18.03
C PRO A 36 -20.28 -19.35 17.43
N GLY A 37 -19.76 -20.17 16.51
CA GLY A 37 -20.53 -21.23 15.84
C GLY A 37 -21.38 -20.79 14.65
N THR A 38 -21.32 -19.53 14.24
CA THR A 38 -21.99 -19.04 13.02
C THR A 38 -20.99 -18.80 11.89
N ARG A 39 -21.45 -18.92 10.64
CA ARG A 39 -20.65 -18.60 9.45
C ARG A 39 -20.33 -17.10 9.43
N LEU A 40 -19.09 -16.75 9.09
CA LEU A 40 -18.69 -15.35 8.98
C LEU A 40 -19.49 -14.59 7.91
N ARG A 41 -20.09 -13.46 8.32
CA ARG A 41 -20.76 -12.51 7.41
C ARG A 41 -19.73 -11.80 6.52
N PRO A 42 -20.12 -11.26 5.35
CA PRO A 42 -19.21 -10.49 4.52
C PRO A 42 -18.51 -9.39 5.32
N ALA A 43 -17.19 -9.47 5.43
CA ALA A 43 -16.32 -8.48 6.04
C ALA A 43 -14.90 -8.58 5.47
N ALA A 44 -14.13 -7.50 5.64
CA ALA A 44 -12.72 -7.42 5.33
C ALA A 44 -11.94 -6.62 6.38
N ALA A 45 -10.69 -6.98 6.55
CA ALA A 45 -9.68 -6.31 7.36
C ALA A 45 -8.45 -6.05 6.49
N LYS A 46 -7.82 -4.89 6.68
CA LYS A 46 -6.60 -4.51 5.96
C LYS A 46 -5.67 -3.70 6.86
N LEU A 47 -4.37 -3.97 6.82
CA LEU A 47 -3.39 -3.08 7.44
C LEU A 47 -3.41 -1.67 6.82
N ALA A 48 -3.44 -0.67 7.68
CA ALA A 48 -3.20 0.74 7.37
C ALA A 48 -1.80 1.20 7.83
N GLU A 49 -1.14 0.39 8.66
CA GLU A 49 0.20 0.62 9.20
C GLU A 49 1.03 -0.66 9.09
N TRP A 50 2.26 -0.56 8.57
CA TRP A 50 3.18 -1.70 8.36
C TRP A 50 4.64 -1.26 8.28
N HIS A 51 5.56 -2.23 8.33
CA HIS A 51 6.99 -1.97 8.11
C HIS A 51 7.36 -2.04 6.63
N LEU A 52 8.33 -1.24 6.22
CA LEU A 52 8.87 -1.20 4.86
C LEU A 52 10.29 -1.76 4.86
N LEU A 53 10.54 -2.91 4.24
CA LEU A 53 11.88 -3.49 4.10
C LEU A 53 12.52 -3.01 2.80
N ASP A 54 13.69 -2.38 2.90
CA ASP A 54 14.54 -2.09 1.74
C ASP A 54 15.47 -3.28 1.51
N ILE A 55 15.25 -4.06 0.45
CA ILE A 55 16.07 -5.27 0.20
C ILE A 55 17.55 -4.92 -0.05
N PRO A 56 17.91 -3.91 -0.86
CA PRO A 56 19.32 -3.57 -1.07
C PRO A 56 20.10 -3.20 0.21
N THR A 57 19.47 -2.46 1.12
CA THR A 57 20.14 -1.93 2.32
C THR A 57 19.81 -2.70 3.59
N MET A 58 18.79 -3.55 3.56
CA MET A 58 18.19 -4.25 4.70
C MET A 58 17.70 -3.31 5.81
N GLU A 59 17.41 -2.05 5.44
CA GLU A 59 16.84 -1.05 6.34
C GLU A 59 15.33 -1.20 6.44
N LEU A 60 14.78 -0.86 7.60
CA LEU A 60 13.34 -0.83 7.82
C LEU A 60 12.81 0.60 8.01
N GLY A 61 11.67 0.86 7.37
CA GLY A 61 10.80 1.98 7.68
C GLY A 61 9.51 1.50 8.34
N ILE A 62 8.73 2.43 8.87
CA ILE A 62 7.34 2.24 9.27
C ILE A 62 6.48 3.23 8.50
N LEU A 63 5.40 2.73 7.91
CA LEU A 63 4.46 3.51 7.12
C LEU A 63 3.08 3.39 7.74
N ASP A 64 2.47 4.52 8.08
CA ASP A 64 1.03 4.63 8.36
C ASP A 64 0.38 5.50 7.28
N ILE A 65 -0.37 4.86 6.38
CA ILE A 65 -0.98 5.56 5.23
C ILE A 65 -1.94 6.65 5.66
N THR A 66 -2.57 6.50 6.82
CA THR A 66 -3.63 7.41 7.27
C THR A 66 -3.08 8.75 7.70
N ILE A 67 -1.84 8.79 8.22
CA ILE A 67 -1.22 9.99 8.77
C ILE A 67 0.06 10.44 8.04
N ASP A 68 0.68 9.58 7.23
CA ASP A 68 1.92 9.94 6.54
C ASP A 68 1.67 11.13 5.59
N LYS A 69 2.45 12.19 5.79
CA LYS A 69 2.38 13.46 5.07
C LYS A 69 3.13 13.41 3.74
N SER A 70 4.04 12.44 3.54
CA SER A 70 4.68 12.22 2.24
C SER A 70 3.74 11.58 1.23
N ILE A 71 2.61 11.01 1.66
CA ILE A 71 1.61 10.52 0.73
C ILE A 71 0.73 11.71 0.28
N PRO A 72 0.69 12.06 -1.02
CA PRO A 72 -0.21 13.10 -1.50
C PRO A 72 -1.67 12.75 -1.15
N PRO A 73 -2.48 13.71 -0.67
CA PRO A 73 -3.87 13.43 -0.27
C PRO A 73 -4.70 12.72 -1.36
N ARG A 74 -4.49 13.09 -2.63
CA ARG A 74 -5.16 12.47 -3.79
C ARG A 74 -4.78 11.01 -4.03
N SER A 75 -3.63 10.57 -3.53
CA SER A 75 -3.12 9.21 -3.68
C SER A 75 -3.40 8.34 -2.45
N ARG A 76 -3.78 8.93 -1.31
CA ARG A 76 -3.98 8.19 -0.06
C ARG A 76 -5.00 7.07 -0.20
N ARG A 77 -6.10 7.29 -0.92
CA ARG A 77 -7.11 6.25 -1.15
C ARG A 77 -6.56 5.07 -1.96
N SER A 78 -5.84 5.34 -3.06
CA SER A 78 -5.27 4.26 -3.87
C SER A 78 -4.18 3.50 -3.11
N TRP A 79 -3.45 4.15 -2.20
CA TRP A 79 -2.51 3.46 -1.32
C TRP A 79 -3.22 2.68 -0.22
N MET A 80 -4.29 3.23 0.33
CA MET A 80 -5.08 2.57 1.36
C MET A 80 -5.74 1.30 0.85
N PHE A 81 -6.01 1.17 -0.46
CA PHE A 81 -6.69 0.02 -1.06
C PHE A 81 -5.90 -0.63 -2.19
N GLY A 82 -4.65 -0.28 -2.45
CA GLY A 82 -3.94 -0.76 -3.65
C GLY A 82 -2.84 -1.78 -3.38
N TRP A 83 -2.78 -2.33 -2.17
CA TRP A 83 -1.70 -3.20 -1.72
C TRP A 83 -2.29 -4.51 -1.18
N GLY A 84 -2.29 -5.55 -2.01
CA GLY A 84 -2.94 -6.84 -1.75
C GLY A 84 -2.33 -7.63 -0.61
N PHE A 85 -1.02 -7.47 -0.35
CA PHE A 85 -0.24 -8.24 0.63
C PHE A 85 -0.85 -8.30 2.05
N SER A 86 -1.68 -7.33 2.41
CA SER A 86 -2.25 -7.20 3.74
C SER A 86 -3.76 -7.48 3.80
N TYR A 87 -4.35 -8.10 2.78
CA TYR A 87 -5.79 -8.35 2.73
C TYR A 87 -6.16 -9.58 3.54
N PHE A 88 -7.16 -9.42 4.39
CA PHE A 88 -7.75 -10.51 5.15
C PHE A 88 -9.26 -10.37 5.09
N PHE A 89 -9.97 -11.31 4.46
CA PHE A 89 -11.38 -11.15 4.17
C PHE A 89 -12.13 -12.46 4.26
N THR A 90 -13.43 -12.37 4.49
CA THR A 90 -14.32 -13.53 4.51
C THR A 90 -14.55 -14.06 3.09
N ARG A 91 -14.71 -15.37 2.96
CA ARG A 91 -15.10 -16.01 1.69
C ARG A 91 -16.40 -15.43 1.15
N THR A 92 -17.33 -15.09 2.03
CA THR A 92 -18.62 -14.45 1.68
C THR A 92 -18.43 -13.04 1.12
N ALA A 93 -17.45 -12.26 1.59
CA ALA A 93 -17.09 -10.99 0.97
C ALA A 93 -16.57 -11.18 -0.46
N TRP A 94 -15.68 -12.15 -0.68
CA TRP A 94 -15.17 -12.45 -2.02
C TRP A 94 -16.24 -12.97 -2.98
N GLU A 95 -17.14 -13.85 -2.51
CA GLU A 95 -18.29 -14.31 -3.30
C GLU A 95 -19.20 -13.14 -3.70
N LEU A 96 -19.28 -12.10 -2.86
CA LEU A 96 -20.08 -10.92 -3.12
C LEU A 96 -19.39 -9.97 -4.11
N ALA A 97 -18.09 -9.71 -3.99
CA ALA A 97 -17.31 -8.92 -4.95
C ALA A 97 -15.95 -9.58 -5.20
N PRO A 98 -15.81 -10.43 -6.25
CA PRO A 98 -14.53 -11.05 -6.55
C PRO A 98 -13.53 -10.02 -7.09
N PHE A 99 -12.24 -10.40 -7.12
CA PHE A 99 -11.23 -9.62 -7.81
C PHE A 99 -11.64 -9.39 -9.28
N PRO A 100 -11.48 -8.17 -9.80
CA PRO A 100 -11.70 -7.92 -11.21
C PRO A 100 -10.64 -8.65 -12.04
N ASP A 101 -11.05 -9.15 -13.21
CA ASP A 101 -10.14 -9.75 -14.19
C ASP A 101 -9.40 -8.64 -14.95
N VAL A 102 -8.34 -8.11 -14.31
CA VAL A 102 -7.47 -7.06 -14.85
C VAL A 102 -6.02 -7.37 -14.49
N GLU A 103 -5.09 -6.93 -15.34
CA GLU A 103 -3.66 -7.16 -15.15
C GLU A 103 -3.04 -6.29 -14.05
N PHE A 104 -3.65 -5.13 -13.76
CA PHE A 104 -3.12 -4.16 -12.81
C PHE A 104 -4.19 -3.56 -11.93
N ALA A 105 -3.82 -3.32 -10.67
CA ALA A 105 -4.65 -2.64 -9.67
C ALA A 105 -5.96 -3.40 -9.35
N GLU A 106 -5.96 -4.70 -9.59
CA GLU A 106 -6.97 -5.67 -9.18
C GLU A 106 -7.27 -5.59 -7.69
N ASP A 107 -6.21 -5.39 -6.88
CA ASP A 107 -6.30 -5.18 -5.44
C ASP A 107 -7.20 -4.01 -5.06
N SER A 108 -7.04 -2.89 -5.77
CA SER A 108 -7.87 -1.70 -5.56
C SER A 108 -9.29 -1.91 -6.05
N GLY A 109 -9.46 -2.58 -7.18
CA GLY A 109 -10.79 -2.90 -7.70
C GLY A 109 -11.57 -3.81 -6.76
N PHE A 110 -10.91 -4.78 -6.13
CA PHE A 110 -11.52 -5.68 -5.14
C PHE A 110 -12.02 -4.92 -3.91
N MET A 111 -11.14 -4.16 -3.24
CA MET A 111 -11.51 -3.42 -2.01
C MET A 111 -12.56 -2.34 -2.26
N GLU A 112 -12.44 -1.60 -3.38
CA GLU A 112 -13.45 -0.62 -3.78
C GLU A 112 -14.79 -1.30 -4.10
N GLY A 113 -14.77 -2.49 -4.69
CA GLY A 113 -15.95 -3.31 -4.93
C GLY A 113 -16.67 -3.73 -3.64
N LEU A 114 -15.91 -4.13 -2.63
CA LEU A 114 -16.44 -4.44 -1.30
C LEU A 114 -17.10 -3.23 -0.64
N VAL A 115 -16.39 -2.08 -0.63
CA VAL A 115 -16.90 -0.82 -0.08
C VAL A 115 -18.17 -0.37 -0.81
N ALA A 116 -18.20 -0.48 -2.14
CA ALA A 116 -19.38 -0.12 -2.94
C ALA A 116 -20.61 -0.98 -2.63
N LYS A 117 -20.41 -2.22 -2.16
CA LYS A 117 -21.49 -3.13 -1.74
C LYS A 117 -21.83 -3.02 -0.25
N GLY A 118 -21.23 -2.08 0.47
CA GLY A 118 -21.46 -1.88 1.90
C GLY A 118 -20.90 -3.00 2.78
N VAL A 119 -19.89 -3.74 2.30
CA VAL A 119 -19.18 -4.73 3.11
C VAL A 119 -18.38 -3.98 4.19
N PRO A 120 -18.53 -4.31 5.47
CA PRO A 120 -17.69 -3.78 6.54
C PRO A 120 -16.21 -3.98 6.25
N LEU A 121 -15.46 -2.88 6.35
CA LEU A 121 -14.01 -2.86 6.18
C LEU A 121 -13.38 -2.17 7.38
N VAL A 122 -12.51 -2.91 8.09
CA VAL A 122 -11.67 -2.36 9.16
C VAL A 122 -10.25 -2.10 8.69
N LEU A 123 -9.74 -0.91 9.02
CA LEU A 123 -8.35 -0.54 8.82
C LEU A 123 -7.56 -0.82 10.10
N VAL A 124 -6.72 -1.83 10.04
CA VAL A 124 -5.96 -2.38 11.15
C VAL A 124 -4.62 -1.65 11.29
N ARG A 125 -4.25 -1.26 12.50
CA ARG A 125 -2.95 -0.65 12.79
C ARG A 125 -2.05 -1.64 13.51
N LEU A 126 -0.77 -1.32 13.66
CA LEU A 126 0.14 -2.17 14.42
C LEU A 126 -0.14 -2.09 15.95
N PRO A 127 0.13 -3.16 16.72
CA PRO A 127 -0.05 -3.19 18.17
C PRO A 127 0.72 -2.10 18.94
N LYS A 128 0.02 -1.14 19.55
CA LYS A 128 0.68 0.01 20.22
C LYS A 128 1.38 -0.33 21.54
N ASP A 129 1.00 -1.45 22.15
CA ASP A 129 1.44 -1.90 23.46
C ASP A 129 2.83 -2.56 23.44
N GLN A 130 3.38 -2.82 22.25
CA GLN A 130 4.69 -3.43 22.09
C GLN A 130 5.70 -2.39 21.61
N MET A 131 6.91 -2.40 22.17
CA MET A 131 8.03 -1.70 21.54
C MET A 131 8.35 -2.41 20.22
N ASN A 132 7.88 -1.83 19.11
CA ASN A 132 8.15 -2.25 17.74
C ASN A 132 7.52 -3.62 17.36
N PRO A 133 6.18 -3.72 17.31
CA PRO A 133 5.46 -4.93 16.89
C PRO A 133 5.71 -5.20 15.40
N GLY A 134 6.77 -5.92 15.04
CA GLY A 134 6.90 -6.37 13.66
C GLY A 134 5.77 -7.34 13.33
N LEU A 135 4.76 -6.91 12.58
CA LEU A 135 3.67 -7.78 12.17
C LEU A 135 3.85 -8.22 10.72
N VAL A 136 4.08 -7.25 9.83
CA VAL A 136 4.39 -7.44 8.41
C VAL A 136 5.45 -6.43 7.98
N ALA A 137 6.41 -6.85 7.17
CA ALA A 137 7.30 -5.96 6.45
C ALA A 137 7.12 -6.16 4.94
N HIS A 138 6.63 -5.11 4.28
CA HIS A 138 6.51 -5.08 2.83
C HIS A 138 7.86 -4.79 2.17
N SER A 139 8.29 -5.67 1.28
CA SER A 139 9.60 -5.65 0.66
C SER A 139 9.63 -4.73 -0.55
N HIS A 140 10.70 -3.95 -0.65
CA HIS A 140 11.01 -3.17 -1.83
C HIS A 140 12.32 -3.62 -2.43
N HIS A 141 12.26 -3.99 -3.71
CA HIS A 141 13.41 -4.33 -4.52
C HIS A 141 13.35 -3.59 -5.86
N ALA A 142 14.47 -3.52 -6.58
CA ALA A 142 14.60 -2.70 -7.79
C ALA A 142 13.67 -3.13 -8.94
N SER A 143 13.18 -4.37 -8.91
CA SER A 143 12.22 -4.92 -9.86
C SER A 143 10.76 -4.85 -9.38
N SER A 144 10.47 -4.32 -8.19
CA SER A 144 9.09 -4.19 -7.70
C SER A 144 8.31 -3.23 -8.62
N THR A 145 7.14 -3.66 -9.06
CA THR A 145 6.20 -2.83 -9.85
C THR A 145 5.45 -1.83 -8.97
N SER A 146 5.46 -2.05 -7.65
CA SER A 146 4.76 -1.28 -6.62
C SER A 146 5.38 0.09 -6.29
N GLY A 147 6.29 0.63 -7.13
CA GLY A 147 7.14 1.82 -6.89
C GLY A 147 6.46 3.15 -6.54
N GLY A 148 5.20 3.15 -6.09
CA GLY A 148 4.54 4.22 -5.37
C GLY A 148 5.25 4.65 -4.10
N GLU A 149 6.00 3.77 -3.40
CA GLU A 149 6.63 4.10 -2.11
C GLU A 149 7.67 5.23 -2.14
N ILE A 150 8.02 5.75 -3.31
CA ILE A 150 9.01 6.80 -3.49
C ILE A 150 8.31 8.09 -3.90
N GLN A 151 8.35 9.09 -3.02
CA GLN A 151 7.96 10.46 -3.35
C GLN A 151 9.21 11.28 -3.72
N GLY A 152 9.47 11.40 -5.01
CA GLY A 152 10.64 12.14 -5.52
C GLY A 152 11.94 11.37 -5.26
N ARG A 153 12.73 11.81 -4.28
CA ARG A 153 13.98 11.15 -3.86
C ARG A 153 13.91 10.50 -2.49
N ARG A 154 12.75 10.57 -1.84
CA ARG A 154 12.56 10.09 -0.47
C ARG A 154 11.54 8.95 -0.49
N ARG A 155 11.87 7.86 0.20
CA ARG A 155 10.91 6.78 0.48
C ARG A 155 9.90 7.26 1.53
N CYS A 156 8.63 6.93 1.34
CA CYS A 156 7.59 7.16 2.33
C CYS A 156 7.88 6.37 3.61
N GLY A 157 7.23 6.75 4.70
CA GLY A 157 7.47 6.20 6.02
C GLY A 157 8.62 6.86 6.77
N GLU A 158 8.72 6.49 8.04
CA GLU A 158 9.76 6.92 8.95
C GLU A 158 10.76 5.78 9.14
N LYS A 159 12.06 6.10 9.11
CA LYS A 159 13.10 5.10 9.35
C LYS A 159 12.99 4.59 10.79
N VAL A 160 12.97 3.28 10.96
CA VAL A 160 12.99 2.65 12.27
C VAL A 160 14.46 2.53 12.73
N ALA A 161 14.74 2.99 13.95
CA ALA A 161 16.10 2.94 14.50
C ALA A 161 16.58 1.49 14.69
N ASP A 162 15.70 0.65 15.24
CA ASP A 162 15.96 -0.76 15.51
C ASP A 162 15.01 -1.66 14.75
N MET A 163 15.52 -2.73 14.17
CA MET A 163 14.70 -3.74 13.52
C MET A 163 13.80 -4.48 14.54
N PRO A 164 12.51 -4.69 14.26
CA PRO A 164 11.66 -5.55 15.08
C PRO A 164 12.29 -6.93 15.26
N LYS A 165 12.39 -7.38 16.51
CA LYS A 165 13.08 -8.65 16.85
C LYS A 165 12.50 -9.86 16.12
N VAL A 166 11.20 -9.84 15.85
CA VAL A 166 10.48 -10.86 15.10
C VAL A 166 10.97 -11.02 13.67
N PHE A 167 11.55 -9.99 13.04
CA PHE A 167 12.11 -10.08 11.69
C PHE A 167 13.56 -10.55 11.65
N LEU A 168 14.31 -10.47 12.77
CA LEU A 168 15.73 -10.82 12.82
C LEU A 168 16.04 -12.23 12.28
N PRO A 169 15.26 -13.29 12.60
CA PRO A 169 15.52 -14.63 12.05
C PRO A 169 15.37 -14.70 10.53
N TYR A 170 14.47 -13.90 9.96
CA TYR A 170 14.14 -13.93 8.53
C TYR A 170 15.13 -13.12 7.68
N ILE A 171 15.73 -12.05 8.21
CA ILE A 171 16.67 -11.22 7.44
C ILE A 171 17.86 -12.02 6.88
N GLN A 172 18.35 -13.02 7.60
CA GLN A 172 19.44 -13.85 7.07
C GLN A 172 18.97 -14.67 5.86
N VAL A 173 17.73 -15.14 5.87
CA VAL A 173 17.12 -15.84 4.74
C VAL A 173 16.94 -14.89 3.55
N VAL A 174 16.41 -13.69 3.79
CA VAL A 174 16.25 -12.65 2.75
C VAL A 174 17.59 -12.34 2.08
N LYS A 175 18.66 -12.15 2.87
CA LYS A 175 20.02 -11.95 2.35
C LYS A 175 20.51 -13.13 1.51
N GLN A 176 20.26 -14.36 1.94
CA GLN A 176 20.67 -15.56 1.20
C GLN A 176 19.90 -15.72 -0.11
N VAL A 177 18.62 -15.40 -0.14
CA VAL A 177 17.79 -15.47 -1.35
C VAL A 177 18.24 -14.42 -2.36
N HIS A 178 18.34 -13.15 -1.95
CA HIS A 178 18.67 -12.06 -2.89
C HIS A 178 20.16 -11.94 -3.24
N SER A 179 21.07 -12.47 -2.42
CA SER A 179 22.49 -12.55 -2.82
C SER A 179 22.67 -13.45 -4.04
N LYS A 180 21.96 -14.58 -4.11
CA LYS A 180 22.02 -15.51 -5.25
C LYS A 180 21.49 -14.88 -6.54
N GLU A 181 20.46 -14.03 -6.44
CA GLU A 181 19.91 -13.31 -7.60
C GLU A 181 20.88 -12.24 -8.11
N SER A 182 21.61 -11.57 -7.21
CA SER A 182 22.59 -10.55 -7.56
C SER A 182 23.79 -11.15 -8.34
N PHE A 183 24.15 -12.40 -8.10
CA PHE A 183 25.19 -13.12 -8.87
C PHE A 183 24.72 -13.56 -10.27
N GLY A 184 23.41 -13.55 -10.54
CA GLY A 184 22.85 -13.82 -11.87
C GLY A 184 22.91 -12.62 -12.82
N ILE A 185 23.11 -11.40 -12.29
CA ILE A 185 23.47 -10.21 -13.07
C ILE A 185 24.99 -10.10 -13.17
N GLN A 186 25.69 -11.25 -13.26
CA GLN A 186 26.98 -11.26 -13.92
C GLN A 186 26.70 -10.93 -15.39
N GLU A 187 27.07 -9.72 -15.81
CA GLU A 187 26.92 -9.20 -17.18
C GLU A 187 26.99 -10.34 -18.19
N GLN A 188 25.85 -10.78 -18.72
CA GLN A 188 25.86 -11.76 -19.80
C GLN A 188 26.68 -11.13 -20.95
N PRO A 189 27.87 -11.64 -21.31
CA PRO A 189 28.66 -11.07 -22.40
C PRO A 189 28.01 -11.33 -23.77
N SER A 190 26.81 -11.94 -23.79
CA SER A 190 26.17 -12.51 -24.96
C SER A 190 25.62 -11.47 -25.95
N MET A 191 25.40 -10.21 -25.53
CA MET A 191 24.93 -9.17 -26.47
C MET A 191 26.06 -8.37 -27.16
N MET A 192 27.33 -8.54 -26.76
CA MET A 192 28.49 -7.97 -27.48
C MET A 192 29.00 -8.87 -28.62
N ARG A 193 28.55 -10.13 -28.73
CA ARG A 193 28.86 -10.99 -29.90
C ARG A 193 28.02 -10.67 -31.13
N PHE A 194 26.81 -10.11 -30.97
CA PHE A 194 25.97 -9.74 -32.12
C PHE A 194 26.37 -8.42 -32.80
N LEU A 195 27.06 -7.53 -32.08
CA LEU A 195 27.51 -6.24 -32.63
C LEU A 195 28.92 -6.25 -33.23
N LYS A 196 29.65 -7.37 -33.17
CA LYS A 196 30.93 -7.54 -33.88
C LYS A 196 30.80 -8.16 -35.28
N ASN A 197 29.62 -8.64 -35.67
CA ASN A 197 29.38 -9.23 -37.01
C ASN A 197 28.54 -8.36 -37.96
N SER A 198 28.16 -7.15 -37.58
CA SER A 198 27.47 -6.19 -38.47
C SER A 198 28.42 -5.25 -39.22
N GLY A 199 29.73 -5.54 -39.22
CA GLY A 199 30.73 -4.82 -40.01
C GLY A 199 30.66 -5.17 -41.50
N ARG A 200 29.55 -4.85 -42.18
CA ARG A 200 29.46 -4.80 -43.65
C ARG A 200 28.15 -4.16 -44.13
N PHE A 201 27.90 -2.90 -43.76
CA PHE A 201 26.96 -2.07 -44.51
C PHE A 201 27.53 -0.66 -44.70
N GLY A 202 27.81 -0.36 -45.98
CA GLY A 202 27.81 0.94 -46.66
C GLY A 202 28.30 2.18 -45.91
N ALA A 203 29.42 2.72 -46.37
CA ALA A 203 29.80 4.12 -46.13
C ALA A 203 28.67 5.09 -46.56
N PRO A 204 28.33 6.13 -45.78
CA PRO A 204 27.46 7.20 -46.23
C PRO A 204 28.22 8.15 -47.16
N GLY A 205 27.62 8.44 -48.31
CA GLY A 205 28.12 9.40 -49.28
C GLY A 205 28.22 10.82 -48.72
N THR A 206 29.30 11.49 -49.09
CA THR A 206 29.57 12.91 -48.88
C THR A 206 28.66 13.75 -49.77
N GLY A 207 27.60 14.30 -49.20
CA GLY A 207 26.76 15.34 -49.82
C GLY A 207 26.82 16.65 -49.02
N PRO A 208 26.95 17.82 -49.67
CA PRO A 208 27.05 19.10 -48.96
C PRO A 208 25.70 19.55 -48.37
N PRO A 209 25.69 20.29 -47.26
CA PRO A 209 24.46 20.73 -46.61
C PRO A 209 23.78 21.85 -47.40
N LYS A 210 22.50 21.66 -47.73
CA LYS A 210 21.63 22.74 -48.22
C LYS A 210 21.29 23.68 -47.06
N GLN A 211 21.71 24.94 -47.20
CA GLN A 211 21.31 26.06 -46.36
C GLN A 211 19.80 26.28 -46.48
N PHE A 212 19.08 26.26 -45.35
CA PHE A 212 17.73 26.78 -45.24
C PHE A 212 17.76 27.99 -44.31
N MET A 213 17.68 29.19 -44.89
CA MET A 213 17.47 30.43 -44.15
C MET A 213 15.98 30.57 -43.83
N GLY A 214 15.61 30.41 -42.56
CA GLY A 214 14.31 30.81 -42.03
C GLY A 214 14.51 31.88 -40.97
N LYS A 215 14.27 33.14 -41.31
CA LYS A 215 14.23 34.26 -40.38
C LYS A 215 12.92 34.19 -39.58
N GLY A 216 13.01 33.86 -38.30
CA GLY A 216 11.91 33.95 -37.34
C GLY A 216 12.35 34.76 -36.13
N THR A 217 11.93 36.02 -36.08
CA THR A 217 12.07 36.93 -34.95
C THR A 217 11.04 36.59 -33.87
N GLY A 218 11.49 36.13 -32.71
CA GLY A 218 10.67 35.94 -31.51
C GLY A 218 11.36 36.56 -30.28
N PRO A 219 10.63 37.19 -29.35
CA PRO A 219 11.20 38.04 -28.31
C PRO A 219 11.89 37.25 -27.19
N GLN A 220 13.04 37.75 -26.78
CA GLN A 220 13.85 37.27 -25.67
C GLN A 220 13.20 37.59 -24.32
N TYR A 221 12.83 36.57 -23.55
CA TYR A 221 12.66 36.69 -22.10
C TYR A 221 13.99 36.38 -21.41
N ARG A 222 14.58 37.41 -20.81
CA ARG A 222 15.79 37.35 -20.00
C ARG A 222 15.38 37.14 -18.55
N ALA A 223 15.66 35.96 -18.00
CA ALA A 223 15.62 35.72 -16.56
C ALA A 223 17.04 35.36 -16.11
N GLN A 224 17.70 36.31 -15.46
CA GLN A 224 18.92 36.09 -14.70
C GLN A 224 18.55 35.42 -13.37
N GLY A 225 19.12 34.25 -13.11
CA GLY A 225 19.01 33.56 -11.83
C GLY A 225 20.30 32.80 -11.54
N ASN A 226 20.97 33.19 -10.46
CA ASN A 226 22.26 32.72 -9.97
C ASN A 226 22.41 31.19 -9.94
N ALA A 227 23.49 30.68 -10.54
CA ALA A 227 24.00 29.34 -10.33
C ALA A 227 24.97 29.33 -9.14
N GLY A 228 24.54 28.76 -8.02
CA GLY A 228 25.43 28.31 -6.96
C GLY A 228 26.09 27.01 -7.37
N MET A 229 27.42 27.03 -7.52
CA MET A 229 28.25 25.84 -7.74
C MET A 229 28.26 24.96 -6.49
N PHE A 230 27.69 23.76 -6.60
CA PHE A 230 28.10 22.60 -5.79
C PHE A 230 28.46 21.47 -6.74
N GLY A 231 29.74 21.09 -6.72
CA GLY A 231 30.28 19.98 -7.50
C GLY A 231 29.73 18.64 -7.01
N GLY A 232 28.62 18.20 -7.60
CA GLY A 232 28.21 16.81 -7.56
C GLY A 232 28.95 16.05 -8.65
N MET A 233 29.58 14.94 -8.30
CA MET A 233 30.19 14.04 -9.29
C MET A 233 29.16 13.66 -10.36
N PRO A 234 29.53 13.68 -11.66
CA PRO A 234 28.62 13.29 -12.73
C PRO A 234 28.20 11.83 -12.53
N GLY A 235 26.91 11.62 -12.28
CA GLY A 235 26.34 10.30 -12.10
C GLY A 235 26.65 9.42 -13.30
N MET A 236 27.08 8.18 -13.05
CA MET A 236 27.33 7.22 -14.11
C MET A 236 26.09 7.08 -15.01
N PRO A 237 26.25 7.00 -16.34
CA PRO A 237 25.14 6.85 -17.26
C PRO A 237 24.39 5.56 -16.97
N ARG A 238 23.06 5.67 -16.75
CA ARG A 238 22.17 4.52 -16.56
C ARG A 238 22.26 3.59 -17.76
N THR A 239 22.24 2.28 -17.52
CA THR A 239 22.20 1.29 -18.60
C THR A 239 20.92 1.42 -19.42
N LYS A 240 20.95 1.05 -20.70
CA LYS A 240 19.75 1.04 -21.57
C LYS A 240 18.62 0.16 -21.01
N GLN A 241 18.96 -0.88 -20.26
CA GLN A 241 18.00 -1.74 -19.58
C GLN A 241 17.27 -1.01 -18.46
N GLN A 242 18.00 -0.28 -17.59
CA GLN A 242 17.40 0.53 -16.54
C GLN A 242 16.45 1.59 -17.12
N GLN A 243 16.85 2.23 -18.23
CA GLN A 243 16.00 3.21 -18.91
C GLN A 243 14.68 2.61 -19.43
N ARG A 244 14.70 1.35 -19.90
CA ARG A 244 13.47 0.65 -20.33
C ARG A 244 12.56 0.30 -19.16
N LEU A 245 13.11 -0.21 -18.06
CA LEU A 245 12.36 -0.51 -16.84
C LEU A 245 11.73 0.77 -16.26
N ASP A 246 12.50 1.86 -16.19
CA ASP A 246 12.02 3.16 -15.73
C ASP A 246 10.85 3.68 -16.60
N LEU A 247 10.95 3.51 -17.93
CA LEU A 247 9.90 3.91 -18.88
C LEU A 247 8.63 3.06 -18.71
N GLN A 248 8.78 1.74 -18.54
CA GLN A 248 7.65 0.83 -18.32
C GLN A 248 6.95 1.16 -17.00
N ALA A 249 7.69 1.35 -15.91
CA ALA A 249 7.14 1.76 -14.62
C ALA A 249 6.45 3.14 -14.70
N HIS A 250 6.99 4.06 -15.51
CA HIS A 250 6.33 5.35 -15.74
C HIS A 250 5.00 5.22 -16.49
N GLN A 251 4.96 4.42 -17.56
CA GLN A 251 3.72 4.15 -18.30
C GLN A 251 2.67 3.47 -17.41
N GLN A 252 3.08 2.49 -16.59
CA GLN A 252 2.21 1.83 -15.61
C GLN A 252 1.62 2.82 -14.60
N ARG A 253 2.43 3.70 -14.03
CA ARG A 253 1.94 4.78 -13.14
C ARG A 253 0.92 5.68 -13.83
N GLN A 254 1.09 5.99 -15.11
CA GLN A 254 0.11 6.79 -15.85
C GLN A 254 -1.21 6.04 -16.05
N GLN A 255 -1.17 4.75 -16.36
CA GLN A 255 -2.38 3.93 -16.52
C GLN A 255 -3.17 3.83 -15.20
N GLN A 256 -2.49 3.57 -14.07
CA GLN A 256 -3.15 3.54 -12.76
C GLN A 256 -3.79 4.89 -12.40
N GLN A 257 -3.10 6.00 -12.69
CA GLN A 257 -3.66 7.35 -12.48
C GLN A 257 -4.89 7.61 -13.35
N GLN A 258 -4.88 7.19 -14.62
CA GLN A 258 -6.02 7.32 -15.52
C GLN A 258 -7.21 6.47 -15.06
N TYR A 259 -6.97 5.21 -14.67
CA TYR A 259 -8.00 4.32 -14.13
C TYR A 259 -8.68 4.93 -12.90
N THR A 260 -7.88 5.42 -11.95
CA THR A 260 -8.38 6.06 -10.72
C THR A 260 -9.21 7.32 -11.03
N GLN A 261 -8.78 8.13 -12.02
CA GLN A 261 -9.53 9.32 -12.44
C GLN A 261 -10.87 8.96 -13.07
N GLN A 262 -10.91 7.96 -13.97
CA GLN A 262 -12.13 7.54 -14.64
C GLN A 262 -13.17 6.98 -13.65
N LYS A 263 -12.75 6.12 -12.71
CA LYS A 263 -13.65 5.57 -11.69
C LYS A 263 -14.06 6.60 -10.64
N GLY A 264 -13.16 7.49 -10.23
CA GLY A 264 -13.49 8.60 -9.34
C GLY A 264 -14.62 9.47 -9.91
N GLN A 265 -14.57 9.79 -11.21
CA GLN A 265 -15.62 10.59 -11.86
C GLN A 265 -16.97 9.84 -11.97
N SER A 266 -16.96 8.54 -12.27
CA SER A 266 -18.20 7.74 -12.31
C SER A 266 -18.84 7.60 -10.93
N PHE A 267 -18.05 7.56 -9.87
CA PHE A 267 -18.54 7.41 -8.50
C PHE A 267 -19.25 8.69 -7.98
N PHE A 268 -18.79 9.88 -8.39
CA PHE A 268 -19.44 11.14 -8.01
C PHE A 268 -20.75 11.41 -8.78
N GLN A 269 -20.95 10.83 -9.96
CA GLN A 269 -22.18 11.03 -10.74
C GLN A 269 -23.36 10.15 -10.28
N HIS A 270 -23.16 9.20 -9.35
CA HIS A 270 -24.22 8.29 -8.89
C HIS A 270 -24.62 8.45 -7.41
N ARG A 271 -24.20 9.53 -6.74
CA ARG A 271 -24.76 9.94 -5.44
C ARG A 271 -25.38 11.34 -5.52
N GLN A 272 -26.61 11.40 -6.05
CA GLN A 272 -27.62 12.24 -5.41
C GLN A 272 -28.26 11.39 -4.29
N ASN A 273 -28.11 11.84 -3.04
CA ASN A 273 -28.60 11.16 -1.84
C ASN A 273 -30.08 10.78 -1.93
N PRO A 274 -30.47 9.50 -1.74
CA PRO A 274 -31.86 9.14 -1.42
C PRO A 274 -32.23 9.37 0.05
N PHE A 275 -31.27 9.71 0.91
CA PHE A 275 -31.47 9.72 2.37
C PHE A 275 -31.93 11.06 2.97
N ASP A 276 -32.07 12.13 2.18
CA ASP A 276 -32.50 13.45 2.69
C ASP A 276 -34.03 13.68 2.65
N ASN A 277 -34.85 12.72 2.21
CA ASN A 277 -36.31 12.91 2.04
C ASN A 277 -37.21 12.07 2.99
N ALA A 278 -36.67 11.52 4.08
CA ALA A 278 -37.47 10.78 5.06
C ALA A 278 -37.22 11.24 6.50
N MET A 279 -37.44 12.52 6.79
CA MET A 279 -37.71 12.96 8.17
C MET A 279 -39.06 13.67 8.26
N ASN A 280 -39.98 12.97 8.92
CA ASN A 280 -41.30 13.43 9.33
C ASN A 280 -41.17 14.67 10.27
N PRO A 281 -41.82 15.81 9.98
CA PRO A 281 -41.76 17.02 10.80
C PRO A 281 -42.43 16.94 12.20
N GLN A 282 -43.09 15.84 12.56
CA GLN A 282 -43.90 15.78 13.79
C GLN A 282 -43.16 15.42 15.10
N ALA A 283 -41.87 15.04 15.07
CA ALA A 283 -41.17 14.58 16.27
C ALA A 283 -40.54 15.69 17.15
N LYS A 284 -40.73 16.98 16.84
CA LYS A 284 -40.08 18.11 17.56
C LYS A 284 -40.93 18.80 18.65
N LYS A 285 -42.08 18.25 19.08
CA LYS A 285 -42.97 18.92 20.05
C LYS A 285 -43.00 18.39 21.49
N ASN A 286 -42.29 17.30 21.83
CA ASN A 286 -42.35 16.72 23.19
C ASN A 286 -41.03 16.81 23.97
N ALA A 287 -40.37 17.98 23.97
CA ALA A 287 -39.21 18.23 24.81
C ALA A 287 -39.32 19.60 25.51
N VAL A 288 -40.38 19.82 26.29
CA VAL A 288 -40.47 20.91 27.25
C VAL A 288 -41.20 20.40 28.49
N PHE A 289 -40.61 20.64 29.67
CA PHE A 289 -41.06 20.31 31.04
C PHE A 289 -40.74 18.91 31.58
N GLY A 290 -39.73 18.87 32.47
CA GLY A 290 -39.46 17.78 33.39
C GLY A 290 -38.47 18.23 34.46
N GLN A 291 -38.99 18.83 35.54
CA GLN A 291 -38.25 19.22 36.74
C GLN A 291 -37.56 18.00 37.38
N ARG A 292 -36.32 18.17 37.86
CA ARG A 292 -35.62 17.22 38.73
C ARG A 292 -35.72 17.68 40.20
N PRO A 293 -36.19 16.84 41.13
CA PRO A 293 -35.81 16.97 42.54
C PRO A 293 -34.52 16.16 42.81
N GLY A 294 -33.71 16.67 43.73
CA GLY A 294 -32.39 16.14 44.05
C GLY A 294 -32.33 15.17 45.22
N THR A 295 -31.09 15.05 45.72
CA THR A 295 -30.59 14.42 46.95
C THR A 295 -30.32 12.91 46.91
N GLY A 296 -29.11 12.54 47.32
CA GLY A 296 -28.74 11.17 47.67
C GLY A 296 -27.31 10.76 47.29
N ARG A 297 -26.29 11.24 48.02
CA ARG A 297 -25.04 10.47 48.23
C ARG A 297 -25.37 9.31 49.19
N PRO A 298 -24.71 8.15 49.05
CA PRO A 298 -23.65 7.84 50.02
C PRO A 298 -22.43 7.11 49.44
N ASP A 299 -21.29 7.46 50.03
CA ASP A 299 -20.17 6.64 50.53
C ASP A 299 -19.62 5.42 49.76
N ALA A 300 -18.34 5.59 49.47
CA ALA A 300 -17.22 4.65 49.55
C ALA A 300 -17.50 3.21 50.02
N GLU A 301 -17.12 2.25 49.17
CA GLU A 301 -16.48 1.00 49.63
C GLU A 301 -15.38 0.59 48.64
N LEU A 302 -14.14 0.63 49.14
CA LEU A 302 -12.97 -0.06 48.60
C LEU A 302 -13.17 -1.57 48.80
N ARG A 303 -13.22 -2.34 47.72
CA ARG A 303 -12.97 -3.78 47.75
C ARG A 303 -12.01 -4.18 46.64
N SER A 304 -10.75 -4.34 47.05
CA SER A 304 -9.75 -5.17 46.40
C SER A 304 -10.23 -6.62 46.40
N ASN A 305 -10.33 -7.25 45.24
CA ASN A 305 -10.38 -8.70 45.13
C ASN A 305 -9.32 -9.18 44.14
N HIS A 306 -8.34 -9.88 44.70
CA HIS A 306 -7.52 -10.86 44.01
C HIS A 306 -8.40 -11.89 43.30
N LEU A 307 -8.09 -12.16 42.03
CA LEU A 307 -8.35 -13.46 41.42
C LEU A 307 -7.10 -13.92 40.65
N SER A 308 -6.44 -14.90 41.26
CA SER A 308 -5.54 -15.87 40.64
C SER A 308 -6.35 -16.92 39.87
N GLY A 309 -5.78 -17.45 38.78
CA GLY A 309 -6.23 -18.66 38.07
C GLY A 309 -6.25 -18.42 36.56
N SER A 310 -5.27 -18.90 35.79
CA SER A 310 -5.20 -20.26 35.21
C SER A 310 -6.50 -20.58 34.43
N THR A 311 -6.54 -20.96 33.15
CA THR A 311 -5.67 -21.90 32.40
C THR A 311 -6.04 -21.83 30.91
N MET A 312 -5.06 -21.91 30.01
CA MET A 312 -5.26 -22.21 28.58
C MET A 312 -5.79 -23.65 28.40
N PHE A 313 -6.79 -23.85 27.54
CA PHE A 313 -6.96 -25.07 26.77
C PHE A 313 -7.66 -24.76 25.43
N TRP A 314 -6.90 -24.82 24.35
CA TRP A 314 -7.44 -24.95 22.99
C TRP A 314 -7.41 -26.43 22.62
N PRO A 315 -8.53 -27.07 22.27
CA PRO A 315 -8.49 -28.40 21.67
C PRO A 315 -8.12 -28.28 20.20
N GLN A 316 -7.11 -29.07 19.81
CA GLN A 316 -6.76 -29.35 18.42
C GLN A 316 -7.90 -30.12 17.72
N LYS A 317 -8.09 -29.81 16.44
CA LYS A 317 -8.49 -30.78 15.42
C LYS A 317 -7.55 -30.63 14.23
#